data_AF-A0A2T9YH81-F1
#
_entry.id   AF-A0A2T9YH81-F1
#
_cell.length_a   1.000
_cell.length_b   1.000
_cell.length_c   1.000
_cell.angle_alpha   90.00
_cell.angle_beta   90.00
_cell.angle_gamma   90.00
#
_symmetry.space_group_name_H-M   'P 1'
#
loop_
_entity.id
_entity.type
_entity.pdbx_description
1 polymer ?
#
loop_
_entity_poly.entity_id
_entity_poly.type
_entity_poly.pdbx_seq_one_letter_code
_entity_poly.pdbx_strand_id
1 'polypeptide(L)'
;MEDQAKKRKARLEQLRNVRQRSLIKTIDAEQELDQKPIENTVEAKVEGLAEASINELKEIREAEELDIAKVVQTKPDADMKRLLQSKLDNLENQNQTAFFTLLKDRLENGKKLDNLAESVAIQGYLESK
;
A
#
# COMPACT_ATOMS: atom_id res chain seq x y z
N MET A 1 -45.81 -88.68 -15.74
CA MET A 1 -44.35 -88.43 -15.72
C MET A 1 -44.01 -86.98 -16.06
N GLU A 2 -44.66 -86.39 -17.07
CA GLU A 2 -44.34 -85.02 -17.54
C GLU A 2 -44.65 -83.91 -16.53
N ASP A 3 -45.72 -84.03 -15.73
CA ASP A 3 -46.12 -82.95 -14.80
C ASP A 3 -45.15 -82.77 -13.64
N GLN A 4 -44.49 -83.85 -13.21
CA GLN A 4 -43.44 -83.77 -12.20
C GLN A 4 -42.18 -83.08 -12.76
N ALA A 5 -41.85 -83.32 -14.03
CA ALA A 5 -40.74 -82.65 -14.71
C ALA A 5 -41.01 -81.14 -14.89
N LYS A 6 -42.24 -80.75 -15.27
CA LYS A 6 -42.66 -79.34 -15.37
C LYS A 6 -42.56 -78.62 -14.03
N LYS A 7 -43.02 -79.25 -12.93
CA LYS A 7 -42.89 -78.72 -11.56
C LYS A 7 -41.43 -78.55 -11.12
N ARG A 8 -40.57 -79.53 -11.43
CA ARG A 8 -39.13 -79.46 -11.12
C ARG A 8 -38.43 -78.36 -11.92
N LYS A 9 -38.77 -78.20 -13.20
CA LYS A 9 -38.25 -77.12 -14.06
C LYS A 9 -38.64 -75.74 -13.54
N ALA A 10 -39.91 -75.55 -13.19
CA ALA A 10 -40.39 -74.29 -12.60
C ALA A 10 -39.68 -73.95 -11.28
N ARG A 11 -39.44 -74.95 -10.42
CA ARG A 11 -38.70 -74.76 -9.16
C ARG A 11 -37.22 -74.40 -9.39
N LEU A 12 -36.56 -75.03 -10.37
CA LEU A 12 -35.17 -74.69 -10.72
C LEU A 12 -35.06 -73.27 -11.31
N GLU A 13 -36.05 -72.85 -12.09
CA GLU A 13 -36.12 -71.50 -12.65
C GLU A 13 -36.35 -70.44 -11.57
N GLN A 14 -37.21 -70.72 -10.59
CA GLN A 14 -37.37 -69.87 -9.40
C GLN A 14 -36.07 -69.74 -8.61
N LEU A 15 -35.36 -70.85 -8.37
CA LEU A 15 -34.07 -70.83 -7.67
C LEU A 15 -33.00 -70.04 -8.44
N ARG A 16 -32.97 -70.16 -9.77
CA ARG A 16 -32.07 -69.39 -10.65
C ARG A 16 -32.36 -67.89 -10.54
N ASN A 17 -33.64 -67.50 -10.59
CA ASN A 17 -34.04 -66.09 -10.51
C ASN A 17 -33.73 -65.48 -9.13
N VAL A 18 -33.91 -66.23 -8.05
CA VAL A 18 -33.55 -65.77 -6.69
C VAL A 18 -32.03 -65.55 -6.57
N ARG A 19 -31.22 -66.49 -7.08
CA ARG A 19 -29.75 -66.38 -7.05
C ARG A 19 -29.24 -65.21 -7.90
N GLN A 20 -29.84 -64.97 -9.07
CA GLN A 20 -29.47 -63.82 -9.91
C GLN A 20 -29.83 -62.50 -9.23
N ARG A 21 -31.01 -62.39 -8.59
CA ARG A 21 -31.39 -61.19 -7.84
C ARG A 21 -30.49 -60.92 -6.64
N SER A 22 -30.08 -61.96 -5.91
CA SER A 22 -29.13 -61.78 -4.80
C SER A 22 -27.75 -61.33 -5.26
N LEU A 23 -27.29 -61.81 -6.43
CA LEU A 23 -25.99 -61.43 -6.99
C LEU A 23 -25.96 -59.97 -7.46
N ILE A 24 -27.05 -59.52 -8.11
CA ILE A 24 -27.19 -58.12 -8.55
C ILE A 24 -27.20 -57.20 -7.32
N LYS A 25 -27.97 -57.57 -6.29
CA LYS A 25 -28.03 -56.79 -5.04
C LYS A 25 -26.69 -56.65 -4.31
N THR A 26 -25.82 -57.65 -4.39
CA THR A 26 -24.47 -57.56 -3.80
C THR A 26 -23.54 -56.68 -4.62
N ILE A 27 -23.62 -56.74 -5.96
CA ILE A 27 -22.79 -55.91 -6.85
C ILE A 27 -23.18 -54.43 -6.73
N ASP A 28 -24.47 -54.12 -6.68
CA ASP A 28 -24.97 -52.76 -6.54
C ASP A 28 -24.55 -52.15 -5.17
N ALA A 29 -24.58 -52.97 -4.10
CA ALA A 29 -24.16 -52.54 -2.76
C ALA A 29 -22.64 -52.30 -2.64
N GLU A 30 -21.81 -53.10 -3.34
CA GLU A 30 -20.36 -52.88 -3.40
C GLU A 30 -20.02 -51.61 -4.21
N GLN A 31 -20.73 -51.35 -5.31
CA GLN A 31 -20.55 -50.13 -6.10
C GLN A 31 -20.97 -48.84 -5.37
N GLU A 32 -22.00 -48.89 -4.52
CA GLU A 32 -22.42 -47.75 -3.70
C GLU A 32 -21.42 -47.39 -2.59
N LEU A 33 -20.59 -48.33 -2.13
CA LEU A 33 -19.58 -48.07 -1.11
C LEU A 33 -18.32 -47.41 -1.68
N ASP A 34 -17.92 -47.77 -2.90
CA ASP A 34 -16.76 -47.17 -3.60
C ASP A 34 -17.05 -45.76 -4.16
N GLN A 35 -18.31 -45.38 -4.30
CA GLN A 35 -18.71 -44.07 -4.87
C GLN A 35 -19.00 -43.01 -3.81
N LYS A 36 -18.89 -43.29 -2.51
CA LYS A 36 -19.01 -42.24 -1.50
C LYS A 36 -17.81 -41.31 -1.63
N PRO A 37 -18.01 -40.03 -2.00
CA PRO A 37 -16.90 -39.10 -2.13
C PRO A 37 -16.19 -38.98 -0.78
N ILE A 38 -14.86 -39.03 -0.81
CA ILE A 38 -13.95 -38.96 0.35
C ILE A 38 -14.08 -37.61 1.08
N GLU A 39 -14.90 -36.68 0.57
CA GLU A 39 -15.14 -35.32 1.02
C GLU A 39 -15.65 -35.17 2.48
N ASN A 40 -16.16 -36.24 3.11
CA ASN A 40 -16.65 -36.20 4.49
C ASN A 40 -15.70 -36.81 5.53
N THR A 41 -14.42 -36.96 5.21
CA THR A 41 -13.41 -37.35 6.19
C THR A 41 -12.90 -36.12 6.96
N VAL A 42 -12.37 -36.32 8.16
CA VAL A 42 -11.83 -35.20 8.98
C VAL A 42 -10.54 -34.69 8.32
N GLU A 43 -9.80 -35.60 7.70
CA GLU A 43 -8.56 -35.37 6.96
C GLU A 43 -8.79 -34.41 5.79
N ALA A 44 -9.83 -34.63 4.98
CA ALA A 44 -10.18 -33.74 3.86
C ALA A 44 -10.62 -32.33 4.32
N LYS A 45 -11.20 -32.20 5.53
CA LYS A 45 -11.61 -30.91 6.10
C LYS A 45 -10.46 -30.14 6.74
N VAL A 46 -9.41 -30.83 7.15
CA VAL A 46 -8.21 -30.25 7.77
C VAL A 46 -7.15 -29.95 6.71
N GLU A 47 -7.19 -30.62 5.56
CA GLU A 47 -6.37 -30.33 4.40
C GLU A 47 -6.54 -28.86 3.97
N GLY A 48 -5.43 -28.12 3.87
CA GLY A 48 -5.42 -26.70 3.49
C GLY A 48 -5.80 -25.71 4.59
N LEU A 49 -6.34 -26.14 5.74
CA LEU A 49 -6.69 -25.22 6.84
C LEU A 49 -5.46 -24.52 7.41
N ALA A 50 -4.34 -25.24 7.53
CA ALA A 50 -3.07 -24.69 8.01
C ALA A 50 -2.51 -23.62 7.04
N GLU A 51 -2.60 -23.87 5.73
CA GLU A 51 -2.14 -22.92 4.71
C GLU A 51 -3.02 -21.66 4.69
N ALA A 52 -4.34 -21.84 4.81
CA ALA A 52 -5.29 -20.73 4.94
C ALA A 52 -5.00 -19.88 6.18
N SER A 53 -4.81 -20.50 7.35
CA SER A 53 -4.47 -19.79 8.59
C SER A 53 -3.14 -19.05 8.49
N ILE A 54 -2.12 -19.65 7.84
CA ILE A 54 -0.83 -18.99 7.64
C ILE A 54 -0.97 -17.78 6.72
N ASN A 55 -1.78 -17.86 5.66
CA ASN A 55 -1.99 -16.76 4.73
C ASN A 55 -2.78 -15.61 5.38
N GLU A 56 -3.85 -15.91 6.12
CA GLU A 56 -4.60 -14.90 6.88
C GLU A 56 -3.71 -14.18 7.89
N LEU A 57 -2.86 -14.91 8.62
CA LEU A 57 -1.92 -14.31 9.56
C LEU A 57 -0.84 -13.47 8.87
N LYS A 58 -0.40 -13.84 7.68
CA LYS A 58 0.54 -13.03 6.88
C LYS A 58 -0.11 -11.73 6.42
N GLU A 59 -1.34 -11.78 5.93
CA GLU A 59 -2.06 -10.57 5.49
C GLU A 59 -2.30 -9.59 6.64
N ILE A 60 -2.69 -10.09 7.82
CA ILE A 60 -2.84 -9.26 9.03
C ILE A 60 -1.49 -8.65 9.41
N ARG A 61 -0.42 -9.45 9.39
CA ARG A 61 0.92 -9.00 9.75
C ARG A 61 1.46 -7.97 8.75
N GLU A 62 1.20 -8.13 7.45
CA GLU A 62 1.55 -7.15 6.42
C GLU A 62 0.72 -5.86 6.51
N ALA A 63 -0.52 -5.94 7.00
CA ALA A 63 -1.35 -4.76 7.25
C ALA A 63 -0.92 -3.98 8.50
N GLU A 64 -0.41 -4.67 9.53
CA GLU A 64 0.11 -4.08 10.76
C GLU A 64 1.57 -3.63 10.63
N GLU A 65 2.38 -4.32 9.83
CA GLU A 65 3.77 -3.95 9.54
C GLU A 65 3.81 -2.73 8.63
N LEU A 66 3.98 -1.57 9.27
CA LEU A 66 4.23 -0.30 8.61
C LEU A 66 5.48 -0.43 7.71
N ASP A 67 5.30 -0.39 6.39
CA ASP A 67 6.37 -0.49 5.38
C ASP A 67 7.44 0.60 5.61
N ILE A 68 8.51 0.23 6.32
CA ILE A 68 9.59 1.13 6.75
C ILE A 68 10.27 1.78 5.54
N ALA A 69 10.23 1.13 4.36
CA ALA A 69 10.76 1.68 3.12
C ALA A 69 9.90 2.82 2.56
N LYS A 70 8.60 2.85 2.84
CA LYS A 70 7.73 4.02 2.58
C LYS A 70 7.79 5.09 3.66
N VAL A 71 8.16 4.71 4.89
CA VAL A 71 8.32 5.60 6.05
C VAL A 71 9.71 6.25 6.09
N VAL A 72 10.57 6.00 5.08
CA VAL A 72 11.77 6.81 4.84
C VAL A 72 11.39 8.26 5.04
N GLN A 73 12.04 8.92 6.01
CA GLN A 73 11.76 10.29 6.38
C GLN A 73 11.71 11.11 5.11
N THR A 74 10.52 11.57 4.72
CA THR A 74 10.29 12.07 3.36
C THR A 74 11.07 13.34 3.05
N LYS A 75 11.73 13.96 4.04
CA LYS A 75 12.65 15.09 3.84
C LYS A 75 13.76 15.15 4.91
N PRO A 76 14.88 14.42 4.76
CA PRO A 76 16.10 14.67 5.53
C PRO A 76 16.57 16.13 5.37
N ASP A 77 16.29 16.73 4.22
CA ASP A 77 16.66 18.10 3.86
C ASP A 77 15.61 19.17 4.23
N ALA A 78 14.46 18.81 4.81
CA ALA A 78 13.44 19.80 5.17
C ALA A 78 13.91 20.72 6.29
N ASP A 79 14.58 20.16 7.30
CA ASP A 79 15.05 20.96 8.42
C ASP A 79 16.24 21.82 8.01
N MET A 80 17.12 21.31 7.14
CA MET A 80 18.17 22.13 6.50
C MET A 80 17.60 23.24 5.64
N LYS A 81 16.58 22.96 4.83
CA LYS A 81 15.89 23.99 4.05
C LYS A 81 15.25 25.05 4.95
N ARG A 82 14.60 24.64 6.04
CA ARG A 82 13.98 25.56 7.00
C ARG A 82 15.02 26.42 7.72
N LEU A 83 16.14 25.81 8.11
CA LEU A 83 17.24 26.49 8.78
C LEU A 83 17.95 27.48 7.86
N LEU A 84 18.17 27.12 6.59
CA LEU A 84 18.70 28.02 5.57
C LEU A 84 17.74 29.18 5.29
N GLN A 85 16.44 28.91 5.17
CA GLN A 85 15.43 29.94 4.98
C GLN A 85 15.42 30.95 6.13
N SER A 86 15.39 30.47 7.38
CA SER A 86 15.40 31.34 8.56
C SER A 86 16.67 32.22 8.65
N LYS A 87 17.82 31.73 8.17
CA LYS A 87 19.05 32.52 8.11
C LYS A 87 19.01 33.54 6.98
N LEU A 88 18.50 33.17 5.80
CA LEU A 88 18.37 34.06 4.66
C LEU A 88 17.41 35.22 4.94
N ASP A 89 16.26 34.95 5.56
CA ASP A 89 15.27 35.99 5.89
C ASP A 89 15.86 37.06 6.83
N ASN A 90 16.65 36.64 7.82
CA ASN A 90 17.36 37.58 8.71
C ASN A 90 18.42 38.41 7.97
N LEU A 91 19.16 37.77 7.05
CA LEU A 91 20.18 38.44 6.25
C LEU A 91 19.55 39.42 5.25
N GLU A 92 18.38 39.10 4.70
CA GLU A 92 17.65 39.97 3.78
C GLU A 92 17.21 41.26 4.46
N ASN A 93 16.67 41.18 5.68
CA ASN A 93 16.32 42.37 6.46
C ASN A 93 17.55 43.26 6.73
N GLN A 94 18.68 42.66 7.09
CA GLN A 94 19.95 43.39 7.29
C GLN A 94 20.47 44.02 6.00
N ASN A 95 20.37 43.31 4.87
CA ASN A 95 20.75 43.85 3.57
C ASN A 95 19.86 45.02 3.15
N GLN A 96 18.53 44.90 3.30
CA GLN A 96 17.60 45.99 2.98
C GLN A 96 17.92 47.23 3.80
N THR A 97 18.10 47.08 5.12
CA THR A 97 18.50 48.21 5.98
C THR A 97 19.84 48.83 5.58
N ALA A 98 20.86 48.02 5.28
CA ALA A 98 22.14 48.50 4.78
C ALA A 98 22.03 49.23 3.42
N PHE A 99 21.19 48.72 2.51
CA PHE A 99 20.89 49.38 1.25
C PHE A 99 20.23 50.75 1.48
N PHE A 100 19.24 50.83 2.37
CA PHE A 100 18.59 52.09 2.69
C PHE A 100 19.55 53.10 3.33
N THR A 101 20.44 52.66 4.23
CA THR A 101 21.45 53.56 4.81
C THR A 101 22.41 54.07 3.74
N LEU A 102 22.91 53.19 2.86
CA LEU A 102 23.82 53.60 1.78
C LEU A 102 23.14 54.56 0.79
N LEU A 103 21.88 54.32 0.45
CA LEU A 103 21.10 55.22 -0.40
C LEU A 103 20.88 56.57 0.27
N LYS A 104 20.57 56.58 1.57
CA LYS A 104 20.42 57.81 2.35
C LYS A 104 21.73 58.60 2.39
N ASP A 105 22.85 57.95 2.72
CA ASP A 105 24.17 58.57 2.75
C ASP A 105 24.55 59.13 1.38
N ARG A 106 24.28 58.39 0.30
CA ARG A 106 24.54 58.85 -1.07
C ARG A 106 23.67 60.06 -1.42
N LEU A 107 22.41 60.07 -1.04
CA LEU A 107 21.47 61.15 -1.34
C LEU A 107 21.78 62.41 -0.52
N GLU A 108 22.17 62.26 0.75
CA GLU A 108 22.64 63.37 1.59
C GLU A 108 23.97 63.93 1.11
N ASN A 109 24.92 63.08 0.73
CA ASN A 109 26.21 63.52 0.20
C ASN A 109 26.07 64.13 -1.20
N GLY A 110 25.17 63.60 -2.05
CA GLY A 110 24.80 64.21 -3.33
C GLY A 110 24.19 65.59 -3.14
N LYS A 111 23.22 65.74 -2.24
CA LYS A 111 22.64 67.05 -1.89
C LYS A 111 23.66 68.00 -1.28
N LYS A 112 24.60 67.51 -0.45
CA LYS A 112 25.68 68.32 0.11
C LYS A 112 26.64 68.80 -0.98
N LEU A 113 26.95 67.99 -1.99
CA LEU A 113 27.75 68.40 -3.15
C LEU A 113 27.04 69.49 -3.97
N ASP A 114 25.73 69.33 -4.22
CA ASP A 114 24.93 70.33 -4.92
C ASP A 114 24.86 71.65 -4.13
N ASN A 115 24.63 71.58 -2.82
CA ASN A 115 24.60 72.75 -1.92
C ASN A 115 25.99 73.39 -1.72
N LEU A 116 27.07 72.63 -1.84
CA LEU A 116 28.44 73.15 -1.76
C LEU A 116 28.79 73.95 -3.01
N ALA A 117 28.38 73.47 -4.19
CA ALA A 117 28.54 74.20 -5.44
C ALA A 117 27.76 75.54 -5.43
N GLU A 118 26.53 75.53 -4.92
CA GLU A 118 25.73 76.75 -4.75
C GLU A 118 26.33 77.72 -3.72
N SER A 119 26.82 77.22 -2.59
CA SER A 119 27.41 78.08 -1.55
C SER A 119 28.76 78.69 -1.94
N VAL A 120 29.60 77.98 -2.71
CA VAL A 120 30.84 78.52 -3.30
C VAL A 120 30.54 79.60 -4.34
N ALA A 121 29.50 79.40 -5.17
CA ALA A 121 29.08 80.42 -6.14
C ALA A 121 28.56 81.70 -5.45
N ILE A 122 27.83 81.56 -4.34
CA ILE A 122 27.35 82.69 -3.54
C ILE A 122 28.50 83.43 -2.85
N GLN A 123 29.50 82.72 -2.32
CA GLN A 123 30.70 83.34 -1.73
C GLN A 123 31.52 84.12 -2.76
N GLY A 124 31.76 83.55 -3.94
CA GLY A 124 32.46 84.25 -5.02
C GLY A 124 31.73 85.53 -5.47
N TYR A 125 30.39 85.54 -5.46
CA TYR A 125 29.60 86.74 -5.73
C TYR A 125 29.74 87.81 -4.63
N LEU A 126 29.75 87.41 -3.36
CA LEU A 126 29.92 88.32 -2.22
C LEU A 126 31.32 88.92 -2.14
N GLU A 127 32.35 88.18 -2.52
CA GLU A 127 33.74 88.68 -2.56
C GLU A 127 33.99 89.62 -3.75
N SER A 128 33.15 89.56 -4.79
CA SER A 128 33.27 90.40 -6.00
C SER A 128 32.62 91.78 -5.90
N LYS A 129 32.04 92.13 -4.74
CA LYS A 129 31.26 93.35 -4.52
C LYS A 129 31.87 94.22 -3.41
#